data_AF-A0A225VFU7-F1
#
_entry.id   AF-A0A225VFU7-F1
#
_cell.length_a   1.000
_cell.length_b   1.000
_cell.length_c   1.000
_cell.angle_alpha   90.00
_cell.angle_beta   90.00
_cell.angle_gamma   90.00
#
_symmetry.space_group_name_H-M   'P 1'
#
loop_
_entity.id
_entity.type
_entity.pdbx_description
1 polymer ?
#
loop_
_entity_poly.entity_id
_entity_poly.type
_entity_poly.pdbx_seq_one_letter_code
_entity_poly.pdbx_strand_id
1 'polypeptide(L)'
;MRLALRLLPVRSRSWFLQSQIPDIQQCPIESCTAIETTQHRFLQCARSKTLWNLLRKDWKEFCDSSLCWVSLVLPHKLKITTTWKDHSDVLLVMWNIIRYLTLHHIWTERN
;
A
#
# COMPACT_ATOMS: atom_id res chain seq x y z
N MET A 1 5.56 4.70 -9.09
CA MET A 1 5.78 6.17 -9.11
C MET A 1 4.54 6.97 -8.68
N ARG A 2 3.32 6.67 -9.17
CA ARG A 2 2.09 7.46 -8.87
C ARG A 2 1.73 7.62 -7.38
N LEU A 3 2.05 6.63 -6.54
CA LEU A 3 1.78 6.64 -5.09
C LEU A 3 2.64 7.64 -4.30
N ALA A 4 3.96 7.64 -4.55
CA ALA A 4 4.89 8.60 -3.94
C ALA A 4 4.55 10.04 -4.36
N LEU A 5 4.09 10.21 -5.60
CA LEU A 5 3.69 11.50 -6.16
C LEU A 5 2.28 11.96 -5.74
N ARG A 6 1.59 11.20 -4.87
CA ARG A 6 0.24 11.57 -4.40
C ARG A 6 -0.74 11.81 -5.57
N LEU A 7 -0.59 11.13 -6.70
CA LEU A 7 -1.46 11.35 -7.86
C LEU A 7 -2.81 10.62 -7.78
N LEU A 8 -2.98 9.77 -6.76
CA LEU A 8 -4.21 9.02 -6.54
C LEU A 8 -5.14 9.83 -5.60
N PRO A 9 -6.35 10.21 -6.04
CA PRO A 9 -7.30 10.89 -5.17
C PRO A 9 -7.68 9.99 -3.99
N VAL A 10 -7.62 10.58 -2.81
CA VAL A 10 -8.04 10.00 -1.53
C VAL A 10 -8.91 11.02 -0.82
N ARG A 11 -9.93 10.55 -0.12
CA ARG A 11 -10.97 11.41 0.47
C ARG A 11 -10.44 12.39 1.51
N SER A 12 -9.30 12.11 2.15
CA SER A 12 -8.67 13.05 3.08
C SER A 12 -8.40 14.44 2.48
N ARG A 13 -8.31 14.57 1.14
CA ARG A 13 -8.08 15.86 0.46
C ARG A 13 -9.33 16.71 0.31
N SER A 14 -10.51 16.14 0.51
CA SER A 14 -11.80 16.82 0.35
C SER A 14 -12.28 17.48 1.64
N TRP A 15 -11.36 17.88 2.52
CA TRP A 15 -11.67 18.50 3.82
C TRP A 15 -12.56 19.75 3.69
N PHE A 16 -12.41 20.50 2.60
CA PHE A 16 -13.19 21.70 2.31
C PHE A 16 -14.69 21.43 2.06
N LEU A 17 -15.09 20.16 1.87
CA LEU A 17 -16.49 19.76 1.69
C LEU A 17 -17.13 19.26 3.00
N GLN A 18 -16.39 19.24 4.12
CA GLN A 18 -16.88 18.65 5.38
C GLN A 18 -18.15 19.32 5.92
N SER A 19 -18.34 20.62 5.66
CA SER A 19 -19.55 21.35 6.06
C SER A 19 -20.82 20.91 5.32
N GLN A 20 -20.68 20.33 4.12
CA GLN A 20 -21.79 19.83 3.30
C GLN A 20 -21.97 18.32 3.45
N ILE A 21 -20.85 17.60 3.58
CA ILE A 21 -20.82 16.14 3.68
C ILE A 21 -19.90 15.78 4.86
N PRO A 22 -20.47 15.57 6.08
CA PRO A 22 -19.69 15.37 7.30
C PRO A 22 -18.65 14.26 7.22
N ASP A 23 -18.98 13.16 6.51
CA ASP A 23 -18.14 11.97 6.40
C ASP A 23 -17.29 11.94 5.11
N ILE A 24 -17.17 13.06 4.39
CA ILE A 24 -16.50 13.10 3.08
C ILE A 24 -15.05 12.64 3.11
N GLN A 25 -14.37 12.77 4.25
CA GLN A 25 -12.98 12.36 4.45
C GLN A 25 -12.83 10.89 4.87
N GLN A 26 -13.91 10.23 5.30
CA GLN A 26 -13.86 8.87 5.81
C GLN A 26 -13.66 7.84 4.69
N CYS A 27 -13.12 6.69 5.06
CA CYS A 27 -13.00 5.54 4.20
C CYS A 27 -14.37 5.19 3.57
N PRO A 28 -14.43 4.92 2.26
CA PRO A 28 -15.69 4.56 1.59
C PRO A 28 -16.23 3.18 1.99
N ILE A 29 -15.44 2.36 2.68
CA ILE A 29 -15.87 1.04 3.14
C ILE A 29 -16.77 1.24 4.35
N GLU A 30 -18.01 0.77 4.28
CA GLU A 30 -19.07 1.00 5.29
C GLU A 30 -18.65 0.62 6.72
N SER A 31 -17.82 -0.41 6.87
CA SER A 31 -17.29 -0.86 8.17
C SER A 31 -16.09 -0.06 8.69
N CYS A 32 -15.72 1.03 8.03
CA CYS A 32 -14.51 1.80 8.33
C CYS A 32 -14.77 3.31 8.41
N THR A 33 -14.70 3.86 9.62
CA THR A 33 -14.86 5.30 9.89
C THR A 33 -13.55 6.09 9.88
N ALA A 34 -12.42 5.44 9.58
CA ALA A 34 -11.11 6.08 9.56
C ALA A 34 -11.00 7.10 8.43
N ILE A 35 -10.24 8.18 8.64
CA ILE A 35 -9.89 9.13 7.58
C ILE A 35 -9.12 8.40 6.48
N GLU A 36 -9.59 8.52 5.24
CA GLU A 36 -8.99 7.86 4.11
C GLU A 36 -7.75 8.60 3.62
N THR A 37 -6.61 8.28 4.21
CA THR A 37 -5.29 8.67 3.70
C THR A 37 -4.81 7.68 2.64
N THR A 38 -3.76 8.04 1.89
CA THR A 38 -3.09 7.11 0.96
C THR A 38 -2.58 5.87 1.70
N GLN A 39 -1.98 6.04 2.87
CA GLN A 39 -1.50 4.91 3.67
C GLN A 39 -2.65 4.05 4.19
N HIS A 40 -3.76 4.67 4.60
CA HIS A 40 -4.93 3.93 5.03
C HIS A 40 -5.45 3.05 3.89
N ARG A 41 -5.74 3.67 2.74
CA ARG A 41 -6.29 2.99 1.57
C ARG A 41 -5.40 1.83 1.11
N PHE A 42 -4.10 2.06 0.98
CA PHE A 42 -3.20 1.09 0.36
C PHE A 42 -2.55 0.11 1.32
N LEU A 43 -2.64 0.28 2.64
CA LEU A 43 -1.95 -0.60 3.59
C LEU A 43 -2.77 -0.96 4.83
N GLN A 44 -3.44 0.01 5.46
CA GLN A 44 -3.98 -0.18 6.82
C GLN A 44 -5.44 -0.60 6.85
N CYS A 45 -6.22 -0.24 5.83
CA CYS A 45 -7.62 -0.64 5.72
C CYS A 45 -7.75 -2.16 5.70
N ALA A 46 -8.83 -2.71 6.28
CA ALA A 46 -8.97 -4.15 6.52
C ALA A 46 -8.67 -5.02 5.28
N ARG A 47 -9.24 -4.67 4.13
CA ARG A 47 -9.03 -5.40 2.86
C ARG A 47 -7.57 -5.38 2.41
N SER A 48 -6.98 -4.18 2.32
CA SER A 48 -5.57 -4.00 1.95
C SER A 48 -4.63 -4.69 2.94
N LYS A 49 -4.93 -4.59 4.23
CA LYS A 49 -4.17 -5.22 5.31
C LYS A 49 -4.16 -6.74 5.16
N THR A 50 -5.31 -7.36 4.87
CA THR A 50 -5.40 -8.81 4.63
C THR A 50 -4.51 -9.23 3.45
N LEU A 51 -4.60 -8.52 2.33
CA LEU A 51 -3.80 -8.82 1.14
C LEU A 51 -2.29 -8.70 1.41
N TRP A 52 -1.87 -7.63 2.07
CA TRP A 52 -0.46 -7.44 2.44
C TRP A 52 0.02 -8.42 3.51
N ASN A 53 -0.85 -8.91 4.39
CA ASN A 53 -0.49 -9.93 5.37
C ASN A 53 -0.17 -11.27 4.71
N LEU A 54 -0.93 -11.66 3.67
CA LEU A 54 -0.63 -12.84 2.87
C LEU A 54 0.73 -12.69 2.18
N LEU A 55 0.94 -11.60 1.45
CA LEU A 55 2.22 -11.33 0.80
C LEU A 55 3.39 -11.27 1.79
N ARG A 56 3.21 -10.66 2.96
CA ARG A 56 4.26 -10.60 3.99
C ARG A 56 4.63 -11.98 4.51
N LYS A 57 3.67 -12.90 4.61
CA LYS A 57 3.93 -14.29 5.02
C LYS A 57 4.80 -14.99 3.98
N ASP A 58 4.43 -14.89 2.71
CA ASP A 58 5.13 -15.56 1.62
C ASP A 58 6.52 -14.94 1.34
N TRP A 59 6.67 -13.64 1.58
CA TRP A 59 7.92 -12.90 1.33
C TRP A 59 8.87 -12.83 2.53
N LYS A 60 8.51 -13.42 3.66
CA LYS A 60 9.25 -13.28 4.93
C LYS A 60 10.70 -13.76 4.81
N GLU A 61 10.97 -14.79 4.01
CA GLU A 61 12.31 -15.38 3.88
C GLU A 61 13.27 -14.54 3.03
N PHE A 62 12.73 -13.72 2.12
CA PHE A 62 13.51 -12.91 1.20
C PHE A 62 13.83 -11.52 1.75
N CYS A 63 13.08 -11.03 2.75
CA CYS A 63 13.16 -9.64 3.22
C CYS A 63 13.63 -9.55 4.68
N ASP A 64 14.69 -8.78 4.93
CA ASP A 64 15.20 -8.53 6.30
C ASP A 64 14.22 -7.72 7.15
N SER A 65 13.40 -6.90 6.48
CA SER A 65 12.44 -6.01 7.11
C SER A 65 11.01 -6.41 6.74
N SER A 66 10.11 -6.32 7.70
CA SER A 66 8.68 -6.45 7.45
C SER A 66 8.22 -5.49 6.35
N LEU A 67 7.45 -6.01 5.38
CA LEU A 67 6.80 -5.20 4.35
C LEU A 67 5.95 -4.12 5.03
N CYS A 68 6.42 -2.89 5.00
CA CYS A 68 5.82 -1.73 5.64
C CYS A 68 5.52 -0.63 4.61
N TRP A 69 4.88 0.45 5.05
CA TRP A 69 4.53 1.57 4.17
C TRP A 69 5.73 2.10 3.37
N VAL A 70 6.90 2.18 4.00
CA VAL A 70 8.13 2.63 3.34
C VAL A 70 8.52 1.70 2.20
N SER A 71 8.47 0.38 2.37
CA SER A 71 8.78 -0.58 1.31
C SER A 71 7.80 -0.51 0.12
N LEU A 72 6.57 -0.05 0.36
CA LEU A 72 5.54 0.13 -0.67
C LEU A 72 5.74 1.43 -1.46
N VAL A 73 6.04 2.53 -0.78
CA VAL A 73 6.20 3.84 -1.43
C VAL A 73 7.60 3.98 -2.04
N LEU A 74 8.62 3.42 -1.39
CA LEU A 74 10.03 3.49 -1.75
C LEU A 74 10.57 2.08 -2.04
N PRO A 75 10.31 1.52 -3.24
CA PRO A 75 10.78 0.20 -3.68
C PRO A 75 12.22 -0.14 -3.31
N HIS A 76 13.10 0.82 -3.56
CA HIS A 76 14.55 0.69 -3.48
C HIS A 76 15.05 0.63 -2.02
N LYS A 77 14.17 0.86 -1.04
CA LYS A 77 14.47 0.72 0.38
C LYS A 77 14.18 -0.70 0.89
N LEU A 78 13.60 -1.59 0.08
CA LEU A 78 13.43 -2.98 0.47
C LEU A 78 14.82 -3.62 0.64
N LYS A 79 15.06 -4.22 1.81
CA LYS A 79 16.30 -4.93 2.11
C LYS A 79 16.08 -6.43 1.93
N ILE A 80 16.87 -7.02 1.05
CA ILE A 80 16.92 -8.46 0.83
C ILE A 80 17.81 -9.10 1.89
N THR A 81 17.39 -10.24 2.42
CA THR A 81 18.16 -11.00 3.42
C THR A 81 19.52 -11.40 2.88
N THR A 82 20.51 -11.48 3.76
CA THR A 82 21.89 -11.83 3.37
C THR A 82 21.98 -13.17 2.65
N THR A 83 21.15 -14.13 3.03
CA THR A 83 21.02 -15.46 2.39
C THR A 83 20.70 -15.38 0.90
N TRP A 84 19.96 -14.36 0.47
CA TRP A 84 19.47 -14.20 -0.90
C TRP A 84 20.17 -13.06 -1.66
N LYS A 85 21.31 -12.58 -1.17
CA LYS A 85 22.00 -11.40 -1.72
C LYS A 85 22.40 -11.58 -3.19
N ASP A 86 22.82 -12.78 -3.58
CA ASP A 86 23.24 -13.11 -4.94
C ASP A 86 22.08 -13.08 -5.95
N HIS A 87 20.83 -13.08 -5.48
CA HIS A 87 19.61 -13.00 -6.29
C HIS A 87 18.84 -11.69 -6.05
N SER A 88 19.48 -10.69 -5.44
CA SER A 88 18.82 -9.47 -4.99
C SER A 88 18.20 -8.66 -6.13
N ASP A 89 18.82 -8.63 -7.30
CA ASP A 89 18.32 -7.96 -8.50
C ASP A 89 16.98 -8.56 -8.97
N VAL A 90 16.92 -9.90 -9.11
CA VAL A 90 15.72 -10.63 -9.52
C VAL A 90 14.62 -10.47 -8.48
N LEU A 91 14.94 -10.60 -7.19
CA LEU A 91 13.97 -10.43 -6.10
C LEU A 91 13.40 -9.01 -6.05
N LEU A 92 14.22 -7.99 -6.31
CA LEU A 92 13.75 -6.60 -6.39
C LEU A 92 12.83 -6.37 -7.60
N VAL A 93 13.10 -7.01 -8.74
CA VAL A 93 12.20 -6.99 -9.91
C VAL A 93 10.87 -7.66 -9.58
N MET A 94 10.90 -8.87 -9.00
CA MET A 94 9.69 -9.58 -8.57
C MET A 94 8.89 -8.76 -7.56
N TRP A 95 9.56 -8.14 -6.59
CA TRP A 95 8.92 -7.24 -5.63
C TRP A 95 8.22 -6.09 -6.33
N ASN A 96 8.88 -5.46 -7.30
CA ASN A 96 8.29 -4.36 -8.06
C ASN A 96 7.03 -4.78 -8.82
N ILE A 97 7.04 -5.97 -9.44
CA ILE A 97 5.90 -6.52 -10.19
C ILE A 97 4.74 -6.79 -9.24
N ILE A 98 4.95 -7.59 -8.19
CA ILE A 98 3.89 -7.96 -7.24
C ILE A 98 3.35 -6.70 -6.58
N ARG A 99 4.22 -5.83 -6.07
CA ARG A 99 3.81 -4.57 -5.46
C ARG A 99 2.95 -3.74 -6.41
N TYR A 100 3.36 -3.61 -7.68
CA TYR A 100 2.59 -2.85 -8.67
C TYR A 100 1.20 -3.47 -8.86
N LEU A 101 1.12 -4.79 -9.07
CA LEU A 101 -0.16 -5.50 -9.26
C LEU A 101 -1.08 -5.34 -8.06
N THR A 102 -0.57 -5.53 -6.84
CA THR A 102 -1.32 -5.38 -5.60
C THR A 102 -1.86 -3.97 -5.43
N LEU A 103 -1.02 -2.95 -5.64
CA LEU A 103 -1.44 -1.54 -5.56
C LEU A 103 -2.44 -1.18 -6.65
N HIS A 104 -2.26 -1.69 -7.87
CA HIS A 104 -3.19 -1.48 -8.97
C HIS A 104 -4.55 -2.11 -8.68
N HIS A 105 -4.56 -3.34 -8.17
CA HIS A 105 -5.77 -4.04 -7.77
C HIS A 105 -6.53 -3.31 -6.66
N ILE A 106 -5.86 -2.90 -5.58
CA ILE A 106 -6.47 -2.08 -4.51
C ILE A 106 -7.03 -0.75 -5.08
N TRP A 107 -6.40 -0.21 -6.11
CA TRP A 107 -6.86 1.01 -6.76
C TRP A 107 -8.13 0.78 -7.61
N THR A 108 -8.14 -0.24 -8.47
CA THR A 108 -9.25 -0.51 -9.40
C THR A 108 -10.48 -1.12 -8.75
N GLU A 109 -10.35 -1.82 -7.62
CA GLU A 109 -11.54 -2.31 -6.90
C GLU A 109 -12.45 -1.19 -6.39
N ARG A 110 -11.97 0.05 -6.37
CA ARG A 110 -12.72 1.22 -5.90
C ARG A 110 -13.05 2.23 -7.00
N ASN A 111 -12.26 2.31 -8.09
CA ASN A 111 -12.52 3.25 -9.19
C ASN A 111 -12.82 2.49 -10.47
#